data_AF-A0A6D0DPB6-F1
#
_entry.id   AF-A0A6D0DPB6-F1
#
_cell.length_a   1.000
_cell.length_b   1.000
_cell.length_c   1.000
_cell.angle_alpha   90.00
_cell.angle_beta   90.00
_cell.angle_gamma   90.00
#
_symmetry.space_group_name_H-M   'P 1'
#
loop_
_entity.id
_entity.type
_entity.pdbx_description
1 polymer ?
#
loop_
_entity_poly.entity_id
_entity_poly.type
_entity_poly.pdbx_seq_one_letter_code
_entity_poly.pdbx_strand_id
1 'polypeptide(L)'
;EVKNDNEQTVGLVDDDGNVYLAGVKPGEHMSVFWSGVAHCDINLPDPLPADLFNGLLLPCQHKGNVAPVVPDDIKPVIQEQTQQVTPTNPPVSVSANQ
;
A
#
# COMPACT_ATOMS: atom_id res chain seq x y z
N GLU A 1 -4.65 11.41 12.61
CA GLU A 1 -3.78 12.40 13.29
C GLU A 1 -2.33 12.00 13.10
N VAL A 2 -1.40 12.96 13.13
CA VAL A 2 0.05 12.72 13.05
C VAL A 2 0.69 13.25 14.32
N LYS A 3 1.53 12.43 14.98
CA LYS A 3 2.21 12.79 16.22
C LYS A 3 3.72 12.67 16.07
N ASN A 4 4.47 13.59 16.68
CA ASN A 4 5.91 13.48 16.81
C ASN A 4 6.32 12.57 17.98
N ASP A 5 7.62 12.37 18.16
CA ASP A 5 8.19 11.56 19.25
C ASP A 5 7.90 12.11 20.67
N ASN A 6 7.48 13.38 20.77
CA ASN A 6 7.03 14.00 22.03
C ASN A 6 5.52 13.79 22.28
N GLU A 7 4.87 12.94 21.48
CA GLU A 7 3.43 12.66 21.50
C GLU A 7 2.54 13.89 21.19
N GLN A 8 3.12 14.94 20.63
CA GLN A 8 2.40 16.15 20.25
C GLN A 8 1.76 15.97 18.88
N THR A 9 0.47 16.30 18.75
CA THR A 9 -0.20 16.31 17.45
C THR A 9 0.31 17.47 16.61
N VAL A 10 0.90 17.14 15.47
CA VAL A 10 1.51 18.09 14.53
C VAL A 10 0.72 18.24 13.23
N GLY A 11 -0.27 17.38 12.99
CA GLY A 11 -1.14 17.46 11.83
C GLY A 11 -2.33 16.49 11.86
N LEU A 12 -3.26 16.70 10.93
CA LEU A 12 -4.41 15.83 10.69
C LEU A 12 -4.37 15.34 9.24
N VAL A 13 -4.54 14.02 9.06
CA VAL A 13 -4.60 13.40 7.73
C VAL A 13 -6.05 13.46 7.27
N ASP A 14 -6.28 13.88 6.04
CA ASP A 14 -7.59 13.83 5.38
C ASP A 14 -7.85 12.48 4.69
N ASP A 15 -9.04 12.33 4.11
CA ASP A 15 -9.48 11.10 3.46
C ASP A 15 -8.66 10.77 2.20
N ASP A 16 -8.01 11.77 1.59
CA ASP A 16 -7.14 11.61 0.42
C ASP A 16 -5.69 11.29 0.81
N GLY A 17 -5.40 11.21 2.11
CA GLY A 17 -4.06 10.91 2.65
C GLY A 17 -3.12 12.10 2.71
N ASN A 18 -3.61 13.33 2.49
CA ASN A 18 -2.82 14.54 2.62
C ASN A 18 -2.83 15.04 4.07
N VAL A 19 -1.77 15.75 4.46
CA VAL A 19 -1.64 16.32 5.81
C VAL A 19 -0.91 17.65 5.76
N TYR A 20 -1.42 18.62 6.52
CA TYR A 20 -0.70 19.83 6.85
C TYR A 20 0.03 19.64 8.18
N LEU A 21 1.35 19.75 8.15
CA LEU A 21 2.22 19.59 9.31
C LEU A 21 2.72 20.95 9.80
N ALA A 22 2.63 21.20 11.10
CA ALA A 22 3.09 22.44 11.73
C ALA A 22 3.98 22.14 12.94
N GLY A 23 4.98 23.01 13.17
CA GLY A 23 5.90 22.88 14.31
C GLY A 23 6.91 21.73 14.19
N VAL A 24 7.13 21.22 12.98
CA VAL A 24 8.04 20.11 12.70
C VAL A 24 9.45 20.58 12.32
N LYS A 25 10.43 19.69 12.44
CA LYS A 25 11.86 19.91 12.14
C LYS A 25 12.32 19.00 10.99
N PRO A 26 13.35 19.40 10.22
CA PRO A 26 14.02 18.49 9.29
C PRO A 26 14.46 17.20 9.99
N GLY A 27 14.34 16.07 9.31
CA GLY A 27 14.75 14.76 9.85
C GLY A 27 13.84 14.19 10.94
N GLU A 28 12.75 14.89 11.30
CA GLU A 28 11.87 14.45 12.39
C GLU A 28 11.05 13.21 12.00
N HIS A 29 10.95 12.28 12.95
CA HIS A 29 10.13 11.08 12.88
C HIS A 29 8.73 11.38 13.44
N MET A 30 7.71 10.84 12.79
CA MET A 30 6.33 10.96 13.23
C MET A 30 5.58 9.65 12.98
N SER A 31 4.60 9.37 13.84
CA SER A 31 3.68 8.25 13.66
C SER A 31 2.29 8.76 13.25
N VAL A 32 1.73 8.13 12.23
CA VAL A 32 0.40 8.40 11.69
C VAL A 32 -0.62 7.50 12.37
N PHE A 33 -1.66 8.10 12.93
CA PHE A 33 -2.75 7.42 13.63
C PHE A 33 -4.06 7.53 12.85
N TRP A 34 -4.72 6.39 12.64
CA TRP A 34 -6.07 6.29 12.08
C TRP A 34 -7.00 5.63 13.09
N SER A 35 -8.13 6.26 13.40
CA SER A 35 -9.11 5.74 14.37
C SER A 35 -8.50 5.37 15.74
N GLY A 36 -7.49 6.12 16.18
CA GLY A 36 -6.77 5.90 17.44
C GLY A 36 -5.67 4.83 17.39
N VAL A 37 -5.43 4.18 16.25
CA VAL A 37 -4.40 3.14 16.09
C VAL A 37 -3.25 3.67 15.24
N ALA A 38 -2.00 3.43 15.66
CA ALA A 38 -0.81 3.74 14.87
C ALA A 38 -0.79 2.86 13.61
N HIS A 39 -0.77 3.48 12.43
CA HIS A 39 -0.83 2.79 11.15
C HIS A 39 0.56 2.67 10.50
N CYS A 40 1.32 3.76 10.49
CA CYS A 40 2.66 3.80 9.93
C CYS A 40 3.47 4.94 10.49
N ASP A 41 4.76 4.94 10.18
CA ASP A 41 5.64 6.06 10.44
C ASP A 41 6.00 6.79 9.16
N ILE A 42 6.29 8.09 9.31
CA ILE A 42 6.79 8.96 8.26
C ILE A 42 8.03 9.68 8.80
N ASN A 43 8.98 9.97 7.91
CA ASN A 43 10.17 10.73 8.25
C ASN A 43 10.28 11.94 7.34
N LEU A 44 10.50 13.12 7.93
CA LEU A 44 10.81 14.32 7.17
C LEU A 44 12.23 14.23 6.60
N PRO A 45 12.46 14.68 5.36
CA PRO A 45 13.80 14.77 4.80
C PRO A 45 14.64 15.80 5.56
N ASP A 46 15.95 15.57 5.57
CA ASP A 46 16.95 16.52 6.07
C ASP A 46 18.04 16.72 4.99
N PRO A 47 18.12 17.90 4.35
CA PRO A 47 17.33 19.11 4.61
C PRO A 47 15.91 19.05 4.02
N LEU A 48 15.00 19.86 4.56
CA LEU A 48 13.69 20.09 3.94
C LEU A 48 13.87 20.78 2.58
N PRO A 49 13.12 20.38 1.54
CA PRO A 49 13.16 21.06 0.26
C PRO A 49 12.71 22.51 0.41
N ALA A 50 13.28 23.42 -0.38
CA ALA A 50 12.96 24.86 -0.30
C ALA A 50 11.52 25.17 -0.72
N ASP A 51 10.90 24.28 -1.49
CA ASP A 51 9.56 24.43 -2.05
C ASP A 51 8.56 23.52 -1.35
N LEU A 52 8.25 23.83 -0.10
CA LEU A 52 7.24 23.11 0.69
C LEU A 52 5.81 23.48 0.28
N PHE A 53 5.62 24.51 -0.55
CA PHE A 53 4.29 24.97 -0.99
C PHE A 53 3.66 24.03 -2.01
N ASN A 54 4.47 23.29 -2.76
CA ASN A 54 4.00 22.28 -3.72
C ASN A 54 3.69 20.92 -3.09
N GLY A 55 3.76 20.84 -1.76
CA GLY A 55 3.56 19.60 -1.02
C GLY A 55 4.78 18.68 -1.09
N LEU A 56 4.87 17.78 -0.12
CA LEU A 56 5.96 16.83 0.02
C LEU A 56 5.38 15.44 0.17
N LEU A 57 5.74 14.53 -0.74
CA LEU A 57 5.36 13.13 -0.61
C LEU A 57 6.21 12.47 0.49
N LEU A 58 5.56 12.04 1.56
CA LEU A 58 6.19 11.33 2.67
C LEU A 58 5.78 9.84 2.61
N PRO A 59 6.72 8.91 2.34
CA PRO A 59 6.42 7.50 2.35
C PRO A 59 5.97 7.02 3.73
N CYS A 60 4.80 6.40 3.77
CA CYS A 60 4.24 5.74 4.97
C CYS A 60 4.91 4.36 5.12
N GLN A 61 5.77 4.23 6.12
CA GLN A 61 6.48 3.00 6.44
C GLN A 61 5.68 2.20 7.46
N HIS A 62 5.04 1.12 7.01
CA HIS A 62 4.34 0.22 7.90
C HIS A 62 5.37 -0.48 8.82
N LYS A 63 5.18 -0.42 10.14
CA LYS A 63 5.91 -1.27 11.09
C LYS A 63 5.44 -2.72 10.93
N GLY A 64 5.88 -3.35 9.85
CA GLY A 64 5.51 -4.70 9.47
C GLY A 64 5.06 -4.76 8.02
N ASN A 65 6.00 -5.14 7.14
CA ASN A 65 5.64 -6.03 6.05
C ASN A 65 5.13 -7.34 6.68
N VAL A 66 3.89 -7.36 7.16
CA VAL A 66 3.08 -8.54 6.94
C VAL A 66 2.79 -8.44 5.44
N ALA A 67 3.64 -9.07 4.63
CA ALA A 67 3.21 -9.44 3.28
C ALA A 67 1.78 -9.96 3.42
N PRO A 68 0.81 -9.53 2.58
CA PRO A 68 -0.55 -10.01 2.68
C PRO A 68 -0.44 -11.51 2.83
N VAL A 69 -0.90 -12.05 3.97
CA VAL A 69 -0.84 -13.47 4.25
C VAL A 69 -1.74 -14.07 3.19
N VAL A 70 -1.17 -14.42 2.05
CA VAL A 70 -1.80 -15.26 1.07
C VAL A 70 -1.95 -16.56 1.84
N PRO A 71 -3.17 -17.01 2.19
CA PRO A 71 -3.31 -18.32 2.79
C PRO A 71 -2.69 -19.30 1.80
N ASP A 72 -1.68 -20.07 2.23
CA ASP A 72 -0.97 -21.07 1.41
C ASP A 72 -1.91 -22.14 0.80
N ASP A 73 -3.20 -22.13 1.16
CA ASP A 73 -4.18 -23.16 0.83
C ASP A 73 -5.24 -22.78 -0.21
N ILE A 74 -5.13 -21.66 -0.92
CA ILE A 74 -5.99 -21.45 -2.10
C ILE A 74 -5.33 -22.10 -3.32
N LYS A 75 -5.33 -23.44 -3.35
CA LYS A 75 -5.16 -24.18 -4.61
C LYS A 75 -6.31 -23.78 -5.53
N PRO A 76 -6.05 -23.13 -6.68
CA PRO A 76 -7.11 -22.80 -7.62
C PRO A 76 -7.68 -24.11 -8.19
N VAL A 77 -8.91 -24.47 -7.77
CA VAL A 77 -9.64 -25.69 -8.19
C VAL A 77 -9.81 -25.81 -9.71
N ILE A 78 -9.65 -24.71 -10.44
CA ILE A 78 -9.68 -24.66 -11.91
C ILE A 78 -8.68 -25.60 -12.59
N GLN A 79 -7.59 -26.04 -11.93
CA GLN A 79 -6.64 -26.97 -12.54
C GLN A 79 -7.08 -28.45 -12.46
N GLU A 80 -7.81 -28.86 -11.42
CA GLU A 80 -8.23 -30.26 -11.22
C GLU A 80 -9.32 -30.71 -12.22
N GLN A 81 -10.18 -29.79 -12.68
CA GLN A 81 -11.30 -30.15 -13.56
C GLN A 81 -10.89 -30.42 -15.02
N THR A 82 -9.66 -30.10 -15.41
CA THR A 82 -9.18 -30.35 -16.79
C THR A 82 -8.79 -31.81 -17.06
N GLN A 83 -8.54 -32.61 -16.02
CA GLN A 83 -8.21 -34.03 -16.17
C GLN A 83 -9.43 -34.94 -16.36
N GLN A 84 -10.65 -34.44 -16.11
CA GLN A 84 -11.89 -35.20 -16.34
C GLN A 84 -12.52 -34.97 -17.72
N VAL A 85 -12.08 -33.96 -18.48
CA VAL A 85 -12.59 -33.71 -19.83
C VAL A 85 -11.68 -34.38 -20.86
N THR A 86 -11.86 -35.69 -21.06
CA THR A 86 -11.37 -36.31 -22.30
C THR A 86 -12.28 -35.83 -23.44
N PRO A 87 -11.81 -35.07 -24.43
CA PRO A 87 -12.64 -34.69 -25.56
C PRO A 87 -12.91 -35.96 -26.39
N THR A 88 -14.17 -36.40 -26.47
CA THR A 88 -14.56 -37.58 -27.26
C THR A 88 -14.38 -37.37 -28.77
N ASN A 89 -14.23 -36.11 -29.21
CA ASN A 89 -14.03 -35.78 -30.62
C ASN A 89 -12.68 -35.09 -30.82
N PRO A 90 -11.90 -35.50 -31.85
CA PRO A 90 -10.69 -34.77 -32.23
C PRO A 90 -11.05 -33.33 -32.65
N PRO A 91 -10.25 -32.32 -32.26
CA PRO A 91 -10.50 -30.94 -32.64
C PRO A 91 -10.38 -30.79 -34.17
N VAL A 92 -11.45 -30.31 -34.80
CA VAL A 92 -11.45 -30.03 -36.24
C VAL A 92 -10.73 -28.71 -36.47
N SER A 93 -9.61 -28.75 -37.18
CA SER A 93 -8.89 -27.54 -37.60
C SER A 93 -9.70 -26.79 -38.65
N VAL A 94 -10.32 -25.66 -38.26
CA VAL A 94 -10.89 -24.72 -39.21
C VAL A 94 -9.79 -23.83 -39.77
N SER A 95 -9.17 -24.27 -40.86
CA SER A 95 -8.36 -23.39 -41.71
C SER A 95 -9.29 -22.80 -42.77
N ALA A 96 -9.78 -21.58 -42.54
CA ALA A 96 -10.50 -20.81 -43.53
C ALA A 96 -9.61 -19.65 -43.97
N ASN A 97 -8.83 -19.88 -45.03
CA ASN A 97 -8.27 -18.82 -45.88
C ASN A 97 -8.93 -18.96 -47.25
N GLN A 98 -9.91 -18.09 -47.52
CA GLN A 98 -10.25 -17.63 -48.87
C GLN A 98 -10.90 -16.25 -48.75
#